data_AF-A0A9E2F309-F1
#
_entry.id   AF-A0A9E2F309-F1
#
_cell.length_a   1.000
_cell.length_b   1.000
_cell.length_c   1.000
_cell.angle_alpha   90.00
_cell.angle_beta   90.00
_cell.angle_gamma   90.00
#
_symmetry.space_group_name_H-M   'P 1'
#
loop_
_entity.id
_entity.type
_entity.pdbx_description
1 polymer ?
#
loop_
_entity_poly.entity_id
_entity_poly.type
_entity_poly.pdbx_seq_one_letter_code
_entity_poly.pdbx_strand_id
1 'polypeptide(L)'
;MAKSDAGTKRLLWWTAFMLILTAIAFLAVGFGWLPPSPLVILLLALAAIQVVLQLAVFMHLDASPRLYAFTYGVGLMFAVVFAVSVMILSWAY
;
A
#
# COMPACT_ATOMS: atom_id res chain seq x y z
N MET A 1 29.39 -20.26 0.53
CA MET A 1 27.93 -20.20 0.28
C MET A 1 27.21 -19.56 1.48
N ALA A 2 27.44 -18.25 1.75
CA ALA A 2 26.86 -17.57 2.91
C ALA A 2 26.60 -16.06 2.63
N LYS A 3 25.86 -15.75 1.57
CA LYS A 3 25.57 -14.35 1.17
C LYS A 3 24.09 -14.13 0.82
N SER A 4 23.18 -14.80 1.53
CA SER A 4 21.72 -14.75 1.28
C SER A 4 20.85 -14.41 2.51
N ASP A 5 21.45 -14.10 3.66
CA ASP A 5 20.68 -13.84 4.90
C ASP A 5 20.34 -12.36 5.12
N ALA A 6 21.27 -11.44 4.83
CA ALA A 6 21.08 -10.02 5.11
C ALA A 6 19.99 -9.38 4.24
N GLY A 7 19.90 -9.77 2.96
CA GLY A 7 18.87 -9.29 2.03
C GLY A 7 17.47 -9.77 2.42
N THR A 8 17.35 -11.05 2.78
CA THR A 8 16.09 -11.68 3.21
C THR A 8 15.59 -11.11 4.53
N LYS A 9 16.49 -10.89 5.51
CA LYS A 9 16.15 -10.25 6.79
C LYS A 9 15.66 -8.81 6.60
N ARG A 10 16.28 -8.03 5.71
CA ARG A 10 15.83 -6.68 5.38
C ARG A 10 14.44 -6.70 4.73
N LEU A 11 14.19 -7.64 3.81
CA LEU A 11 12.88 -7.80 3.18
C LEU A 11 11.80 -8.16 4.22
N LEU A 12 12.07 -9.13 5.09
CA LEU A 12 11.16 -9.53 6.18
C LEU A 12 10.81 -8.37 7.11
N TRP A 13 11.80 -7.54 7.46
CA TRP A 13 11.58 -6.34 8.28
C TRP A 13 10.63 -5.35 7.60
N TRP A 14 10.85 -5.06 6.31
CA TRP A 14 9.96 -4.16 5.57
C TRP A 14 8.55 -4.75 5.38
N THR A 15 8.46 -6.05 5.10
CA THR A 15 7.16 -6.74 5.01
C THR A 15 6.40 -6.64 6.32
N ALA A 16 7.05 -6.90 7.45
CA ALA A 16 6.43 -6.80 8.77
C ALA A 16 5.96 -5.37 9.06
N PHE A 17 6.75 -4.36 8.71
CA PHE A 17 6.39 -2.95 8.86
C PHE A 17 5.15 -2.58 8.03
N MET A 18 5.09 -3.00 6.76
CA MET A 18 3.91 -2.80 5.92
C MET A 18 2.68 -3.51 6.47
N LEU A 19 2.83 -4.71 7.03
CA LEU A 19 1.74 -5.47 7.63
C LEU A 19 1.14 -4.72 8.84
N ILE A 20 1.98 -4.12 9.66
CA ILE A 20 1.55 -3.31 10.81
C ILE A 20 0.76 -2.08 10.35
N LEU A 21 1.26 -1.34 9.36
CA LEU A 21 0.55 -0.19 8.79
C LEU A 21 -0.84 -0.56 8.26
N THR A 22 -0.95 -1.71 7.59
CA THR A 22 -2.24 -2.24 7.12
C THR A 22 -3.15 -2.64 8.28
N ALA A 23 -2.60 -3.30 9.31
CA ALA A 23 -3.38 -3.65 10.51
C ALA A 23 -3.94 -2.40 11.20
N ILE A 24 -3.16 -1.32 11.31
CA ILE A 24 -3.62 -0.04 11.86
C ILE A 24 -4.80 0.51 11.06
N ALA A 25 -4.75 0.46 9.72
CA ALA A 25 -5.85 0.90 8.87
C ALA A 25 -7.13 0.09 9.14
N PHE A 26 -7.03 -1.24 9.21
CA PHE A 26 -8.17 -2.11 9.51
C PHE A 26 -8.72 -1.90 10.93
N LEU A 27 -7.85 -1.71 11.92
CA LEU A 27 -8.26 -1.45 13.30
C LEU A 27 -8.97 -0.10 13.41
N ALA A 28 -8.47 0.93 12.73
CA ALA A 28 -9.10 2.26 12.73
C ALA A 28 -10.54 2.23 12.17
N VAL A 29 -10.78 1.42 11.14
CA VAL A 29 -12.12 1.20 10.56
C VAL A 29 -12.96 0.28 11.45
N GLY A 30 -12.40 -0.86 11.86
CA GLY A 30 -13.13 -1.90 12.58
C GLY A 30 -13.59 -1.49 13.99
N PHE A 31 -12.82 -0.64 14.66
CA PHE A 31 -13.19 -0.08 15.97
C PHE A 31 -13.87 1.29 15.89
N GLY A 32 -14.00 1.89 14.70
CA GLY A 32 -14.63 3.19 14.52
C GLY A 32 -13.92 4.32 15.29
N TRP A 33 -12.59 4.32 15.32
CA TRP A 33 -11.80 5.28 16.12
C TRP A 33 -11.98 6.75 15.70
N LEU A 34 -12.42 6.99 14.47
CA LEU A 34 -12.54 8.32 13.88
C LEU A 34 -13.89 8.45 13.15
N PRO A 35 -14.48 9.67 13.10
CA PRO A 35 -15.62 9.94 12.24
C PRO A 35 -15.27 9.80 10.75
N PRO A 36 -16.26 9.64 9.85
CA PRO A 36 -16.01 9.22 8.47
C PRO A 36 -15.03 10.10 7.69
N SER A 37 -15.14 11.43 7.79
CA SER A 37 -14.31 12.36 7.01
C SER A 37 -12.81 12.26 7.34
N PRO A 38 -12.36 12.38 8.61
CA PRO A 38 -10.94 12.19 8.93
C PRO A 38 -10.48 10.74 8.80
N LEU A 39 -11.36 9.75 8.95
CA LEU A 39 -11.03 8.35 8.72
C LEU A 39 -10.63 8.10 7.27
N VAL A 40 -11.40 8.63 6.30
CA VAL A 40 -11.06 8.50 4.87
C VAL A 40 -9.72 9.15 4.56
N ILE A 41 -9.42 10.33 5.12
CA ILE A 41 -8.13 11.01 4.91
C ILE A 41 -6.98 10.16 5.47
N LEU A 42 -7.14 9.60 6.67
CA LEU A 42 -6.15 8.70 7.29
C LEU A 42 -5.90 7.47 6.42
N LEU A 43 -6.96 6.83 5.92
CA LEU A 43 -6.86 5.64 5.07
C LEU A 43 -6.17 5.94 3.73
N LEU A 44 -6.48 7.07 3.11
CA LEU A 44 -5.83 7.50 1.87
C LEU A 44 -4.33 7.78 2.09
N ALA A 45 -3.97 8.42 3.22
CA ALA A 45 -2.59 8.66 3.58
C ALA A 45 -1.82 7.34 3.81
N LEU A 46 -2.39 6.40 4.57
CA LEU A 46 -1.80 5.08 4.80
C LEU A 46 -1.67 4.30 3.49
N ALA A 47 -2.68 4.35 2.62
CA ALA A 47 -2.65 3.69 1.31
C ALA A 47 -1.55 4.27 0.40
N ALA A 48 -1.38 5.60 0.36
CA ALA A 48 -0.32 6.23 -0.41
C ALA A 48 1.07 5.80 0.06
N ILE A 49 1.29 5.75 1.39
CA ILE A 49 2.54 5.26 1.99
C ILE A 49 2.78 3.80 1.59
N GLN A 50 1.75 2.96 1.62
CA GLN A 50 1.87 1.56 1.22
C GLN A 50 2.29 1.38 -0.23
N VAL A 51 1.71 2.15 -1.15
CA VAL A 51 2.08 2.09 -2.57
C VAL A 51 3.55 2.45 -2.75
N VAL A 52 4.03 3.54 -2.12
CA VAL A 52 5.43 3.97 -2.21
C VAL A 52 6.37 2.90 -1.63
N LEU A 53 6.05 2.36 -0.45
CA LEU A 53 6.86 1.33 0.19
C LEU A 53 6.90 0.04 -0.63
N GLN A 54 5.78 -0.39 -1.23
CA GLN A 54 5.76 -1.56 -2.09
C GLN A 54 6.57 -1.36 -3.37
N LEU A 55 6.46 -0.18 -3.98
CA LEU A 55 7.29 0.18 -5.14
C LEU A 55 8.78 0.19 -4.76
N ALA A 56 9.16 0.81 -3.65
CA ALA A 56 10.56 0.93 -3.26
C ALA A 56 11.21 -0.39 -2.80
N VAL A 57 10.48 -1.24 -2.07
CA VAL A 57 11.04 -2.45 -1.44
C VAL A 57 10.91 -3.69 -2.32
N PHE A 58 9.78 -3.88 -3.00
CA PHE A 58 9.52 -5.10 -3.78
C PHE A 58 9.82 -4.91 -5.26
N MET A 59 9.44 -3.78 -5.83
CA MET A 59 9.69 -3.48 -7.23
C MET A 59 10.99 -2.71 -7.36
N HIS A 60 12.13 -3.40 -7.22
CA HIS A 60 13.48 -2.86 -7.45
C HIS A 60 13.48 -1.87 -8.63
N LEU A 61 13.35 -0.56 -8.33
CA LEU A 61 13.07 0.48 -9.33
C LEU A 61 14.26 0.73 -10.28
N ASP A 62 15.36 0.02 -10.05
CA ASP A 62 16.53 -0.06 -10.92
C ASP A 62 16.36 -1.02 -12.12
N ALA A 63 15.33 -1.87 -12.14
CA ALA A 63 15.17 -2.89 -13.17
C ALA A 63 14.41 -2.38 -14.39
N SER A 64 15.11 -1.72 -15.33
CA SER A 64 14.67 -1.37 -16.69
C SER A 64 13.42 -0.46 -16.81
N PRO A 65 13.47 0.61 -17.64
CA PRO A 65 12.36 1.56 -17.78
C PRO A 65 11.03 0.93 -18.24
N ARG A 66 11.07 -0.24 -18.90
CA ARG A 66 9.88 -0.97 -19.34
C ARG A 66 9.11 -1.62 -18.19
N LEU A 67 9.82 -2.16 -17.20
CA LEU A 67 9.20 -2.76 -16.02
C LEU A 67 8.61 -1.65 -15.13
N TYR A 68 9.31 -0.52 -15.01
CA TYR A 68 8.86 0.66 -14.29
C TYR A 68 7.53 1.20 -14.83
N ALA A 69 7.39 1.33 -16.16
CA ALA A 69 6.15 1.79 -16.78
C ALA A 69 4.98 0.80 -16.56
N PHE A 70 5.27 -0.51 -16.61
CA PHE A 70 4.26 -1.53 -16.37
C PHE A 70 3.76 -1.52 -14.92
N THR A 71 4.67 -1.43 -13.96
CA THR A 71 4.31 -1.45 -12.53
C THR A 71 3.58 -0.20 -12.08
N TYR A 72 3.98 0.98 -12.56
CA TYR A 72 3.22 2.21 -12.36
C TYR A 72 1.83 2.14 -13.02
N GLY A 73 1.73 1.59 -14.24
CA GLY A 73 0.46 1.44 -14.94
C GLY A 73 -0.53 0.54 -14.20
N VAL A 74 -0.06 -0.61 -13.70
CA VAL A 74 -0.89 -1.53 -12.91
C VAL A 74 -1.26 -0.91 -11.56
N GLY A 75 -0.31 -0.27 -10.86
CA GLY A 75 -0.58 0.43 -9.60
C GLY A 75 -1.61 1.55 -9.74
N LEU A 76 -1.51 2.34 -10.80
CA LEU A 76 -2.48 3.39 -11.13
C LEU A 76 -3.86 2.80 -11.44
N MET A 77 -3.92 1.71 -12.21
CA MET A 77 -5.17 1.02 -12.51
C MET A 77 -5.88 0.55 -11.23
N PHE A 78 -5.15 -0.07 -10.30
CA PHE A 78 -5.70 -0.47 -9.00
C PHE A 78 -6.14 0.72 -8.15
N ALA A 79 -5.38 1.82 -8.14
CA ALA A 79 -5.76 3.03 -7.44
C ALA A 79 -7.08 3.63 -7.98
N VAL A 80 -7.25 3.65 -9.31
CA VAL A 80 -8.48 4.11 -9.97
C VAL A 80 -9.66 3.20 -9.62
N VAL A 81 -9.50 1.88 -9.72
CA VAL A 81 -10.55 0.92 -9.35
C VAL A 81 -10.97 1.08 -7.90
N PHE A 82 -10.01 1.28 -6.99
CA PHE A 82 -10.30 1.49 -5.57
C PHE A 82 -11.06 2.79 -5.33
N ALA A 83 -10.60 3.90 -5.93
CA ALA A 83 -11.27 5.20 -5.82
C ALA A 83 -12.72 5.16 -6.34
N VAL A 84 -12.94 4.52 -7.49
CA VAL A 84 -14.28 4.31 -8.06
C VAL A 84 -15.15 3.44 -7.15
N SER A 85 -14.59 2.36 -6.62
CA SER A 85 -15.31 1.45 -5.71
C SER A 85 -15.75 2.16 -4.43
N VAL A 86 -14.88 2.98 -3.83
CA VAL A 86 -15.21 3.80 -2.65
C VAL A 86 -16.28 4.85 -2.99
N MET A 87 -16.18 5.49 -4.15
CA MET A 87 -17.19 6.45 -4.61
C MET A 87 -18.56 5.78 -4.78
N ILE A 88 -18.62 4.61 -5.40
CA ILE A 88 -19.86 3.83 -5.54
C ILE A 88 -20.42 3.46 -4.16
N LEU A 89 -19.56 3.00 -3.23
CA LEU A 89 -19.98 2.66 -1.88
C LEU A 89 -20.55 3.88 -1.14
N SER A 90 -19.96 5.06 -1.31
CA SER A 90 -20.42 6.31 -0.68
C SER A 90 -21.72 6.87 -1.26
N TRP A 91 -22.11 6.43 -2.46
CA TRP A 91 -23.39 6.80 -3.07
C TRP A 91 -24.48 5.75 -2.79
N ALA A 92 -24.09 4.53 -2.40
CA ALA A 92 -25.00 3.42 -2.11
C ALA A 92 -25.49 3.38 -0.65
N TYR A 93 -24.83 4.12 0.25
CA TYR A 93 -25.22 4.39 1.64
C TYR A 93 -25.53 5.87 1.83
#